data_AF-A0AAU3RVS5-F1
#
_entry.id   AF-A0AAU3RVS5-F1
#
_cell.length_a   1.000
_cell.length_b   1.000
_cell.length_c   1.000
_cell.angle_alpha   90.00
_cell.angle_beta   90.00
_cell.angle_gamma   90.00
#
_symmetry.space_group_name_H-M   'P 1'
#
loop_
_entity.id
_entity.type
_entity.pdbx_description
1 polymer ?
#
loop_
_entity_poly.entity_id
_entity_poly.type
_entity_poly.pdbx_seq_one_letter_code
_entity_poly.pdbx_strand_id
1 'polypeptide(L)'
;MTVTGSKGRRERLRAETTAEIKKVALALMASGGPDAITLRAIAREMGMTANAIYGYFPARDDLVTTLINDVYTALADAVDAAWEAAPATDPAARIEAWANAFRAWALVNPQGFRLIYGDPVPGYQAPAGGPAPGAARRVCTGLTALAAAAWPHAQHLYQDSTFDWSDFDPGLLDKVRPAFPDLPPAAVALALRMWGHLHGLVSLEVYGHLRNQTASPRKLFLEELDQLIKVLGIPRGR
;
A
#
# COMPACT_ATOMS: atom_id res chain seq x y z
N MET A 1 31.10 -33.46 -1.05
CA MET A 1 30.05 -33.68 -0.02
C MET A 1 30.72 -33.33 1.30
N THR A 2 30.38 -32.31 2.11
CA THR A 2 29.09 -31.78 2.60
C THR A 2 29.41 -30.53 3.46
N VAL A 3 28.99 -29.31 3.08
CA VAL A 3 29.03 -28.10 3.96
C VAL A 3 27.75 -27.24 3.85
N THR A 4 26.82 -27.58 2.96
CA THR A 4 25.61 -26.78 2.67
C THR A 4 24.49 -26.85 3.72
N GLY A 5 24.46 -27.86 4.60
CA GLY A 5 23.33 -28.08 5.54
C GLY A 5 23.31 -27.19 6.79
N SER A 6 24.47 -26.84 7.36
CA SER A 6 24.57 -26.05 8.61
C SER A 6 24.34 -24.56 8.39
N LYS A 7 24.78 -24.05 7.22
CA LYS A 7 24.58 -22.65 6.84
C LYS A 7 23.10 -22.36 6.54
N GLY A 8 22.44 -23.26 5.80
CA GLY A 8 21.00 -23.16 5.52
C GLY A 8 20.11 -23.28 6.76
N ARG A 9 20.46 -24.12 7.74
CA ARG A 9 19.69 -24.21 9.02
C ARG A 9 19.75 -22.91 9.81
N ARG A 10 20.93 -22.28 9.91
CA ARG A 10 21.12 -21.02 10.64
C ARG A 10 20.42 -19.85 9.94
N GLU A 11 20.51 -19.77 8.63
CA GLU A 11 19.81 -18.76 7.83
C GLU A 11 18.29 -18.89 7.96
N ARG A 12 17.76 -20.12 7.89
CA ARG A 12 16.33 -20.37 8.10
C ARG A 12 15.85 -19.96 9.49
N LEU A 13 16.55 -20.38 10.54
CA LEU A 13 16.22 -19.98 11.92
C LEU A 13 16.25 -18.46 12.10
N ARG A 14 17.24 -17.79 11.48
CA ARG A 14 17.32 -16.33 11.51
C ARG A 14 16.11 -15.71 10.81
N ALA A 15 15.73 -16.20 9.63
CA ALA A 15 14.56 -15.72 8.89
C ALA A 15 13.24 -15.94 9.65
N GLU A 16 13.06 -17.12 10.26
CA GLU A 16 11.91 -17.44 11.11
C GLU A 16 11.83 -16.47 12.30
N THR A 17 12.95 -16.25 13.00
CA THR A 17 12.99 -15.32 14.13
C THR A 17 12.73 -13.87 13.69
N THR A 18 13.29 -13.44 12.55
CA THR A 18 12.99 -12.12 11.98
C THR A 18 11.51 -11.97 11.64
N ALA A 19 10.86 -13.02 11.11
CA ALA A 19 9.43 -13.00 10.82
C ALA A 19 8.60 -12.90 12.11
N GLU A 20 9.00 -13.60 13.16
CA GLU A 20 8.35 -13.54 14.48
C GLU A 20 8.48 -12.14 15.11
N ILE A 21 9.68 -11.54 15.07
CA ILE A 21 9.92 -10.14 15.52
C ILE A 21 8.95 -9.17 14.82
N LYS A 22 8.82 -9.28 13.50
CA LYS A 22 7.91 -8.42 12.72
C LYS A 22 6.45 -8.62 13.10
N LYS A 23 6.03 -9.88 13.28
CA LYS A 23 4.66 -10.22 13.70
C LYS A 23 4.34 -9.64 15.08
N VAL A 24 5.26 -9.77 16.03
CA VAL A 24 5.13 -9.20 17.38
C VAL A 24 5.08 -7.68 17.32
N ALA A 25 5.92 -7.04 16.52
CA ALA A 25 5.89 -5.58 16.35
C ALA A 25 4.53 -5.05 15.85
N LEU A 26 3.95 -5.69 14.83
CA LEU A 26 2.62 -5.34 14.32
C LEU A 26 1.50 -5.60 15.34
N ALA A 27 1.63 -6.65 16.16
CA ALA A 27 0.69 -6.94 17.25
C ALA A 27 0.77 -5.90 18.37
N LEU A 28 1.97 -5.48 18.76
CA LEU A 28 2.16 -4.40 19.74
C LEU A 28 1.54 -3.10 19.22
N MET A 29 1.77 -2.76 17.95
CA MET A 29 1.14 -1.61 17.31
C MET A 29 -0.38 -1.67 17.35
N ALA A 30 -0.96 -2.85 17.11
CA ALA A 30 -2.42 -3.06 17.17
C ALA A 30 -3.01 -2.73 18.55
N SER A 31 -2.29 -3.04 19.62
CA SER A 31 -2.75 -2.87 21.00
C SER A 31 -2.44 -1.51 21.61
N GLY A 32 -1.33 -0.88 21.22
CA GLY A 32 -0.79 0.30 21.90
C GLY A 32 -0.44 1.46 20.97
N GLY A 33 -0.81 1.38 19.69
CA GLY A 33 -0.50 2.38 18.69
C GLY A 33 0.96 2.36 18.22
N PRO A 34 1.35 3.28 17.33
CA PRO A 34 2.69 3.30 16.72
C PRO A 34 3.86 3.41 17.71
N ASP A 35 3.66 4.05 18.86
CA ASP A 35 4.67 4.17 19.93
C ASP A 35 4.97 2.84 20.64
N ALA A 36 4.06 1.87 20.57
CA ALA A 36 4.26 0.56 21.18
C ALA A 36 5.36 -0.27 20.49
N ILE A 37 5.76 0.10 19.26
CA ILE A 37 6.84 -0.56 18.53
C ILE A 37 8.19 -0.16 19.14
N THR A 38 8.67 -0.97 20.08
CA THR A 38 10.02 -0.82 20.66
C THR A 38 10.74 -2.16 20.73
N LEU A 39 12.06 -2.16 20.50
CA LEU A 39 12.87 -3.38 20.56
C LEU A 39 12.81 -4.05 21.94
N ARG A 40 12.65 -3.26 23.01
CA ARG A 40 12.48 -3.77 24.39
C ARG A 40 11.13 -4.43 24.62
N ALA A 41 10.04 -3.84 24.11
CA ALA A 41 8.71 -4.45 24.21
C ALA A 41 8.67 -5.78 23.44
N ILE A 42 9.28 -5.82 22.26
CA ILE A 42 9.38 -7.04 21.45
C ILE A 42 10.22 -8.11 22.17
N ALA A 43 11.38 -7.74 22.72
CA ALA A 43 12.21 -8.65 23.49
C ALA A 43 11.42 -9.30 24.65
N ARG A 44 10.67 -8.49 25.40
CA ARG A 44 9.83 -8.97 26.50
C ARG A 44 8.75 -9.94 26.03
N GLU A 45 8.04 -9.60 24.96
CA GLU A 45 6.96 -10.44 24.42
C GLU A 45 7.48 -11.78 23.90
N MET A 46 8.66 -11.79 23.29
CA MET A 46 9.30 -12.99 22.76
C MET A 46 10.09 -13.79 23.82
N GLY A 47 10.15 -13.34 25.07
CA GLY A 47 11.00 -13.96 26.09
C GLY A 47 12.51 -13.92 25.77
N MET A 48 12.93 -12.95 24.97
CA MET A 48 14.32 -12.75 24.55
C MET A 48 15.00 -11.63 25.34
N THR A 49 16.34 -11.64 25.39
CA THR A 49 17.08 -10.49 25.91
C THR A 49 17.05 -9.34 24.90
N ALA A 50 17.11 -8.09 25.39
CA ALA A 50 17.19 -6.92 24.51
C ALA A 50 18.40 -7.03 23.55
N ASN A 51 19.55 -7.49 24.06
CA ASN A 51 20.76 -7.70 23.26
C ASN A 51 20.54 -8.69 22.10
N ALA A 52 19.74 -9.73 22.31
CA ALA A 52 19.41 -10.67 21.23
C ALA A 52 18.62 -10.00 20.10
N ILE A 53 17.64 -9.14 20.42
CA ILE A 53 16.86 -8.38 19.43
C ILE A 53 17.73 -7.40 18.65
N TYR A 54 18.67 -6.72 19.31
CA TYR A 54 19.64 -5.82 18.63
C TYR A 54 20.51 -6.56 17.59
N GLY A 55 20.72 -7.86 17.75
CA GLY A 55 21.40 -8.70 16.75
C GLY A 55 20.60 -8.96 15.46
N TYR A 56 19.30 -8.66 15.46
CA TYR A 56 18.42 -8.73 14.28
C TYR A 56 18.16 -7.34 13.69
N PHE A 57 17.86 -6.36 14.55
CA PHE A 57 17.60 -4.98 14.17
C PHE A 57 18.43 -4.03 15.04
N PRO A 58 19.50 -3.41 14.48
CA PRO A 58 20.39 -2.53 15.23
C PRO A 58 19.67 -1.33 15.85
N ALA A 59 18.65 -0.79 15.17
CA ALA A 59 17.79 0.26 15.66
C ALA A 59 16.30 -0.05 15.43
N ARG A 60 15.44 0.65 16.17
CA ARG A 60 13.98 0.62 15.97
C ARG A 60 13.61 0.99 14.53
N ASP A 61 14.27 1.99 13.98
CA ASP A 61 13.96 2.51 12.64
C ASP A 61 14.31 1.51 11.53
N ASP A 62 15.29 0.63 11.75
CA ASP A 62 15.59 -0.48 10.84
C ASP A 62 14.42 -1.47 10.78
N LEU A 63 13.84 -1.78 11.95
CA LEU A 63 12.65 -2.63 12.05
C LEU A 63 11.45 -1.96 11.38
N VAL A 64 11.18 -0.69 11.67
CA VAL A 64 10.04 0.04 11.10
C VAL A 64 10.18 0.16 9.58
N THR A 65 11.37 0.48 9.07
CA THR A 65 11.64 0.51 7.63
C THR A 65 11.40 -0.85 6.97
N THR A 66 11.84 -1.92 7.62
CA THR A 66 11.63 -3.29 7.11
C THR A 66 10.14 -3.64 7.09
N LEU A 67 9.40 -3.30 8.14
CA LEU A 67 7.94 -3.52 8.20
C LEU A 67 7.22 -2.75 7.09
N ILE A 68 7.52 -1.46 6.91
CA ILE A 68 6.93 -0.63 5.87
C ILE A 68 7.22 -1.22 4.49
N ASN A 69 8.47 -1.63 4.25
CA ASN A 69 8.85 -2.27 2.99
C ASN A 69 8.06 -3.55 2.72
N ASP A 70 7.96 -4.45 3.70
CA ASP A 70 7.23 -5.70 3.56
C ASP A 70 5.74 -5.48 3.30
N VAL A 71 5.14 -4.52 4.01
CA VAL A 71 3.72 -4.15 3.85
C VAL A 71 3.46 -3.58 2.46
N TYR A 72 4.27 -2.62 2.00
CA TYR A 72 4.13 -2.08 0.64
C TYR A 72 4.40 -3.13 -0.43
N THR A 73 5.35 -4.06 -0.21
CA THR A 73 5.64 -5.15 -1.15
C THR A 73 4.43 -6.07 -1.27
N ALA A 74 3.87 -6.50 -0.15
CA ALA A 74 2.67 -7.34 -0.13
C ALA A 74 1.47 -6.65 -0.80
N LEU A 75 1.29 -5.34 -0.60
CA LEU A 75 0.25 -4.57 -1.29
C LEU A 75 0.51 -4.51 -2.79
N ALA A 76 1.72 -4.11 -3.19
CA ALA A 76 2.11 -3.98 -4.60
C ALA A 76 1.92 -5.31 -5.34
N ASP A 77 2.38 -6.42 -4.77
CA ASP A 77 2.23 -7.75 -5.37
C ASP A 77 0.76 -8.13 -5.55
N ALA A 78 -0.11 -7.82 -4.58
CA ALA A 78 -1.54 -8.12 -4.66
C ALA A 78 -2.23 -7.32 -5.78
N VAL A 79 -1.94 -6.03 -5.90
CA VAL A 79 -2.59 -5.17 -6.90
C VAL A 79 -2.01 -5.34 -8.30
N ASP A 80 -0.70 -5.61 -8.41
CA ASP A 80 -0.04 -5.90 -9.69
C ASP A 80 -0.56 -7.23 -10.27
N ALA A 81 -0.68 -8.28 -9.45
CA ALA A 81 -1.26 -9.55 -9.89
C ALA A 81 -2.71 -9.40 -10.39
N ALA A 82 -3.52 -8.58 -9.72
CA ALA A 82 -4.89 -8.31 -10.15
C ALA A 82 -4.97 -7.50 -11.45
N TRP A 83 -4.06 -6.54 -11.61
CA TRP A 83 -3.94 -5.75 -12.84
C TRP A 83 -3.50 -6.59 -14.03
N GLU A 84 -2.52 -7.48 -13.85
CA GLU A 84 -2.02 -8.39 -14.88
C GLU A 84 -3.06 -9.42 -15.32
N ALA A 85 -3.87 -9.92 -14.38
CA ALA A 85 -4.93 -10.88 -14.66
C ALA A 85 -6.11 -10.25 -15.43
N ALA A 86 -6.29 -8.93 -15.38
CA ALA A 86 -7.38 -8.22 -16.04
C ALA A 86 -7.05 -7.88 -17.51
N PRO A 87 -8.01 -8.00 -18.45
CA PRO A 87 -7.79 -7.73 -19.87
C PRO A 87 -7.21 -6.32 -20.11
N ALA A 88 -6.12 -6.23 -20.88
CA ALA A 88 -5.49 -4.95 -21.23
C ALA A 88 -6.40 -4.02 -22.03
N THR A 89 -7.38 -4.58 -22.73
CA THR A 89 -8.35 -3.87 -23.56
C THR A 89 -9.58 -3.38 -22.79
N ASP A 90 -9.69 -3.68 -21.50
CA ASP A 90 -10.84 -3.31 -20.66
C ASP A 90 -10.39 -2.49 -19.44
N PRO A 91 -10.36 -1.14 -19.57
CA PRO A 91 -9.98 -0.25 -18.46
C PRO A 91 -10.92 -0.37 -17.25
N ALA A 92 -12.21 -0.64 -17.46
CA ALA A 92 -13.16 -0.80 -16.36
C ALA A 92 -12.82 -2.05 -15.54
N ALA A 93 -12.60 -3.19 -16.20
CA ALA A 93 -12.20 -4.43 -15.55
C ALA A 93 -10.88 -4.28 -14.77
N ARG A 94 -9.93 -3.50 -15.30
CA ARG A 94 -8.66 -3.21 -14.63
C ARG A 94 -8.81 -2.37 -13.36
N ILE A 95 -9.62 -1.31 -13.41
CA ILE A 95 -9.94 -0.49 -12.25
C ILE A 95 -10.62 -1.33 -11.17
N GLU A 96 -11.61 -2.15 -11.56
CA GLU A 96 -12.32 -3.04 -10.63
C GLU A 96 -11.39 -4.08 -10.01
N ALA A 97 -10.56 -4.75 -10.80
CA ALA A 97 -9.64 -5.77 -10.31
C ALA A 97 -8.65 -5.19 -9.30
N TRP A 98 -8.01 -4.06 -9.66
CA TRP A 98 -7.05 -3.37 -8.79
C TRP A 98 -7.70 -2.93 -7.47
N ALA A 99 -8.87 -2.28 -7.55
CA ALA A 99 -9.58 -1.77 -6.39
C ALA A 99 -10.06 -2.90 -5.45
N ASN A 100 -10.58 -4.00 -6.01
CA ASN A 100 -10.98 -5.16 -5.22
C ASN A 100 -9.77 -5.82 -4.55
N ALA A 101 -8.63 -5.91 -5.24
CA ALA A 101 -7.39 -6.44 -4.67
C ALA A 101 -6.87 -5.57 -3.52
N PHE A 102 -6.86 -4.25 -3.70
CA PHE A 102 -6.50 -3.30 -2.65
C PHE A 102 -7.38 -3.46 -1.40
N ARG A 103 -8.71 -3.49 -1.58
CA ARG A 103 -9.65 -3.71 -0.46
C ARG A 103 -9.44 -5.07 0.21
N ALA A 104 -9.34 -6.15 -0.59
CA ALA A 104 -9.14 -7.49 -0.05
C ALA A 104 -7.85 -7.59 0.79
N TRP A 105 -6.75 -7.04 0.26
CA TRP A 105 -5.48 -6.97 0.97
C TRP A 105 -5.60 -6.18 2.28
N ALA A 106 -6.25 -5.00 2.25
CA ALA A 106 -6.39 -4.14 3.42
C ALA A 106 -7.17 -4.81 4.56
N LEU A 107 -8.22 -5.56 4.23
CA LEU A 107 -9.06 -6.26 5.22
C LEU A 107 -8.38 -7.51 5.80
N VAL A 108 -7.54 -8.18 5.02
CA VAL A 108 -6.72 -9.30 5.50
C VAL A 108 -5.53 -8.80 6.32
N ASN A 109 -5.00 -7.61 6.02
CA ASN A 109 -3.81 -7.03 6.64
C ASN A 109 -4.08 -5.67 7.32
N PRO A 110 -5.03 -5.58 8.28
CA PRO A 110 -5.43 -4.29 8.84
C PRO A 110 -4.30 -3.59 9.59
N GLN A 111 -3.36 -4.33 10.20
CA GLN A 111 -2.21 -3.71 10.87
C GLN A 111 -1.16 -3.21 9.87
N GLY A 112 -0.95 -3.91 8.76
CA GLY A 112 -0.13 -3.40 7.67
C GLY A 112 -0.72 -2.10 7.12
N PHE A 113 -2.02 -2.10 6.83
CA PHE A 113 -2.75 -0.91 6.39
C PHE A 113 -2.54 0.28 7.34
N ARG A 114 -2.74 0.08 8.65
CA ARG A 114 -2.55 1.13 9.67
C ARG A 114 -1.11 1.61 9.77
N LEU A 115 -0.13 0.75 9.52
CA LEU A 115 1.28 1.16 9.53
C LEU A 115 1.61 2.14 8.41
N ILE A 116 1.03 1.94 7.21
CA ILE A 116 1.38 2.75 6.03
C ILE A 116 0.39 3.89 5.74
N TYR A 117 -0.85 3.82 6.25
CA TYR A 117 -1.92 4.80 6.01
C TYR A 117 -2.56 5.34 7.30
N GLY A 118 -2.04 4.97 8.47
CA GLY A 118 -2.50 5.49 9.76
C GLY A 118 -1.59 6.60 10.30
N ASP A 119 -1.62 6.78 11.61
CA ASP A 119 -0.79 7.77 12.28
C ASP A 119 0.70 7.47 12.07
N PRO A 120 1.53 8.48 11.76
CA PRO A 120 2.97 8.30 11.62
C PRO A 120 3.57 7.69 12.87
N VAL A 121 4.55 6.81 12.69
CA VAL A 121 5.34 6.25 13.79
C VAL A 121 6.19 7.38 14.42
N PRO A 122 5.99 7.76 15.70
CA PRO A 122 6.67 8.94 16.24
C PRO A 122 8.18 8.79 16.24
N GLY A 123 8.86 9.86 15.85
CA GLY A 123 10.32 9.92 15.71
C GLY A 123 10.90 9.14 14.53
N TYR A 124 10.10 8.34 13.81
CA TYR A 124 10.58 7.62 12.63
C TYR A 124 10.78 8.59 11.46
N GLN A 125 11.90 8.43 10.75
CA GLN A 125 12.16 9.11 9.49
C GLN A 125 12.50 8.05 8.43
N ALA A 126 11.75 8.06 7.33
CA ALA A 126 12.00 7.12 6.24
C ALA A 126 13.38 7.40 5.63
N PRO A 127 14.27 6.39 5.50
CA PRO A 127 15.57 6.59 4.90
C PRO A 127 15.44 6.96 3.41
N ALA A 128 16.14 8.02 3.00
CA ALA A 128 16.20 8.44 1.61
C ALA A 128 16.75 7.30 0.72
N GLY A 129 16.04 6.96 -0.36
CA GLY A 129 16.48 5.95 -1.32
C GLY A 129 16.48 4.49 -0.84
N GLY A 130 15.87 4.19 0.31
CA GLY A 130 15.73 2.81 0.81
C GLY A 130 14.81 1.91 -0.04
N PRO A 131 14.69 0.61 0.30
CA PRO A 131 13.82 -0.33 -0.43
C PRO A 131 12.32 -0.02 -0.28
N ALA A 132 11.89 0.50 0.88
CA ALA A 132 10.51 0.93 1.12
C ALA A 132 10.00 1.94 0.06
N PRO A 133 10.79 2.96 -0.32
CA PRO A 133 10.52 3.80 -1.49
C PRO A 133 10.21 3.05 -2.80
N GLY A 134 10.82 1.89 -3.04
CA GLY A 134 10.61 1.10 -4.27
C GLY A 134 9.23 0.44 -4.33
N ALA A 135 8.84 -0.26 -3.26
CA ALA A 135 7.51 -0.89 -3.20
C ALA A 135 6.38 0.15 -3.12
N ALA A 136 6.58 1.23 -2.35
CA ALA A 136 5.64 2.35 -2.33
C ALA A 136 5.51 3.02 -3.72
N ARG A 137 6.62 3.12 -4.47
CA ARG A 137 6.62 3.59 -5.86
C ARG A 137 5.77 2.69 -6.76
N ARG A 138 5.84 1.36 -6.64
CA ARG A 138 5.00 0.43 -7.42
C ARG A 138 3.51 0.71 -7.22
N VAL A 139 3.06 0.85 -5.97
CA VAL A 139 1.66 1.18 -5.67
C VAL A 139 1.26 2.53 -6.27
N CYS A 140 2.13 3.55 -6.13
CA CYS A 140 1.92 4.88 -6.72
C CYS A 140 1.81 4.82 -8.25
N THR A 141 2.67 4.07 -8.92
CA THR A 141 2.63 3.92 -10.38
C THR A 141 1.44 3.08 -10.83
N GLY A 142 1.03 2.07 -10.06
CA GLY A 142 -0.17 1.27 -10.34
C GLY A 142 -1.45 2.10 -10.27
N LEU A 143 -1.59 2.94 -9.25
CA LEU A 143 -2.67 3.92 -9.16
C LEU A 143 -2.67 4.90 -10.35
N THR A 144 -1.49 5.40 -10.72
CA THR A 144 -1.34 6.29 -11.88
C THR A 144 -1.70 5.56 -13.19
N ALA A 145 -1.41 4.26 -13.29
CA ALA A 145 -1.82 3.43 -14.43
C ALA A 145 -3.34 3.32 -14.55
N LEU A 146 -4.09 3.31 -13.43
CA LEU A 146 -5.55 3.37 -13.46
C LEU A 146 -6.04 4.66 -14.14
N ALA A 147 -5.47 5.80 -13.72
CA ALA A 147 -5.81 7.09 -14.31
C ALA A 147 -5.38 7.17 -15.77
N ALA A 148 -4.22 6.62 -16.12
CA ALA A 148 -3.75 6.55 -17.51
C ALA A 148 -4.71 5.74 -18.40
N ALA A 149 -5.21 4.61 -17.91
CA ALA A 149 -6.18 3.80 -18.64
C ALA A 149 -7.55 4.49 -18.76
N ALA A 150 -7.95 5.26 -17.75
CA ALA A 150 -9.18 6.04 -17.77
C ALA A 150 -9.09 7.31 -18.63
N TRP A 151 -7.89 7.90 -18.77
CA TRP A 151 -7.69 9.23 -19.34
C TRP A 151 -8.28 9.44 -20.73
N PRO A 152 -8.14 8.51 -21.71
CA PRO A 152 -8.73 8.68 -23.03
C PRO A 152 -10.26 8.87 -23.00
N HIS A 153 -10.93 8.26 -22.01
CA HIS A 153 -12.38 8.37 -21.80
C HIS A 153 -12.75 9.60 -20.98
N ALA A 154 -11.97 9.91 -19.96
CA ALA A 154 -12.29 10.93 -18.96
C ALA A 154 -11.80 12.35 -19.31
N GLN A 155 -10.87 12.52 -20.25
CA GLN A 155 -10.22 13.82 -20.53
C GLN A 155 -11.20 14.97 -20.82
N HIS A 156 -12.38 14.67 -21.39
CA HIS A 156 -13.42 15.66 -21.67
C HIS A 156 -13.98 16.31 -20.38
N LEU A 157 -13.93 15.62 -19.25
CA LEU A 157 -14.33 16.13 -17.93
C LEU A 157 -13.34 17.15 -17.37
N TYR A 158 -12.16 17.27 -17.99
CA TYR A 158 -11.03 18.09 -17.52
C TYR A 158 -10.63 19.18 -18.52
N GLN A 159 -11.49 19.53 -19.48
CA GLN A 159 -11.21 20.56 -20.50
C GLN A 159 -10.90 21.94 -19.87
N ASP A 160 -11.59 22.27 -18.78
CA ASP A 160 -11.41 23.53 -18.04
C ASP A 160 -10.46 23.36 -16.83
N SER A 161 -9.72 22.26 -16.75
CA SER A 161 -8.79 22.01 -15.65
C SER A 161 -7.63 23.00 -15.68
N THR A 162 -7.38 23.65 -14.54
CA THR A 162 -6.27 24.62 -14.37
C THR A 162 -5.04 24.03 -13.69
N PHE A 163 -5.00 22.72 -13.41
CA PHE A 163 -3.85 22.07 -12.79
C PHE A 163 -2.57 22.24 -13.61
N ASP A 164 -1.51 22.65 -12.94
CA ASP A 164 -0.14 22.74 -13.46
C ASP A 164 0.79 21.75 -12.74
N TRP A 165 1.96 21.48 -13.31
CA TRP A 165 2.97 20.63 -12.67
C TRP A 165 3.42 21.16 -11.30
N SER A 166 3.42 22.48 -11.11
CA SER A 166 3.78 23.11 -9.84
C SER A 166 2.78 22.85 -8.70
N ASP A 167 1.58 22.34 -9.00
CA ASP A 167 0.58 21.98 -7.99
C ASP A 167 0.89 20.64 -7.29
N PHE A 168 1.89 19.88 -7.76
CA PHE A 168 2.21 18.55 -7.26
C PHE A 168 3.59 18.49 -6.58
N ASP A 169 3.68 17.66 -5.54
CA ASP A 169 4.94 17.41 -4.83
C ASP A 169 6.01 16.81 -5.78
N PRO A 170 7.27 17.30 -5.75
CA PRO A 170 8.35 16.78 -6.59
C PRO A 170 8.57 15.27 -6.43
N GLY A 171 8.43 14.74 -5.20
CA GLY A 171 8.59 13.31 -4.92
C GLY A 171 7.47 12.43 -5.51
N LEU A 172 6.30 13.00 -5.82
CA LEU A 172 5.29 12.36 -6.65
C LEU A 172 5.69 12.40 -8.12
N LEU A 173 6.11 13.58 -8.62
CA LEU A 173 6.46 13.77 -10.03
C LEU A 173 7.67 12.94 -10.47
N ASP A 174 8.66 12.75 -9.60
CA ASP A 174 9.83 11.89 -9.82
C ASP A 174 9.44 10.42 -10.09
N LYS A 175 8.26 9.99 -9.65
CA LYS A 175 7.72 8.65 -9.89
C LYS A 175 6.85 8.61 -11.13
N VAL A 176 5.99 9.61 -11.30
CA VAL A 176 4.96 9.67 -12.35
C VAL A 176 5.55 9.99 -13.71
N ARG A 177 6.34 11.06 -13.84
CA ARG A 177 6.80 11.55 -15.15
C ARG A 177 7.66 10.53 -15.91
N PRO A 178 8.57 9.78 -15.27
CA PRO A 178 9.35 8.75 -15.98
C PRO A 178 8.49 7.56 -16.44
N ALA A 179 7.41 7.23 -15.71
CA ALA A 179 6.56 6.08 -16.01
C ALA A 179 5.43 6.42 -17.00
N PHE A 180 4.98 7.68 -17.01
CA PHE A 180 3.85 8.16 -17.80
C PHE A 180 4.16 9.55 -18.40
N PRO A 181 5.10 9.65 -19.36
CA PRO A 181 5.59 10.94 -19.87
C PRO A 181 4.52 11.76 -20.60
N ASP A 182 3.50 11.09 -21.15
CA ASP A 182 2.44 11.72 -21.95
C ASP A 182 1.20 12.11 -21.11
N LEU A 183 1.18 11.79 -19.80
CA LEU A 183 0.06 12.19 -18.95
C LEU A 183 0.12 13.69 -18.66
N PRO A 184 -0.97 14.45 -18.84
CA PRO A 184 -1.02 15.85 -18.41
C PRO A 184 -1.20 15.98 -16.88
N PRO A 185 -0.94 17.16 -16.30
CA PRO A 185 -1.16 17.42 -14.86
C PRO A 185 -2.57 17.02 -14.37
N ALA A 186 -3.59 17.30 -15.18
CA ALA A 186 -4.97 16.93 -14.89
C ALA A 186 -5.19 15.42 -14.71
N ALA A 187 -4.42 14.58 -15.40
CA ALA A 187 -4.47 13.13 -15.22
C ALA A 187 -3.83 12.68 -13.90
N VAL A 188 -2.81 13.40 -13.41
CA VAL A 188 -2.24 13.19 -12.08
C VAL A 188 -3.26 13.56 -11.00
N ALA A 189 -3.99 14.67 -11.19
CA ALA A 189 -5.11 15.00 -10.32
C ALA A 189 -6.20 13.92 -10.34
N LEU A 190 -6.54 13.36 -11.51
CA LEU A 190 -7.45 12.22 -11.62
C LEU A 190 -6.94 11.01 -10.81
N ALA A 191 -5.66 10.66 -10.88
CA ALA A 191 -5.09 9.57 -10.09
C ALA A 191 -5.27 9.77 -8.58
N LEU A 192 -5.03 10.99 -8.08
CA LEU A 192 -5.25 11.33 -6.67
C LEU A 192 -6.74 11.30 -6.28
N ARG A 193 -7.64 11.73 -7.16
CA ARG A 193 -9.09 11.62 -6.93
C ARG A 193 -9.52 10.17 -6.85
N MET A 194 -9.12 9.34 -7.82
CA MET A 194 -9.40 7.89 -7.80
C MET A 194 -8.89 7.27 -6.52
N TRP A 195 -7.67 7.61 -6.08
CA TRP A 195 -7.15 7.17 -4.79
C TRP A 195 -8.03 7.56 -3.62
N GLY A 196 -8.47 8.82 -3.55
CA GLY A 196 -9.37 9.30 -2.49
C GLY A 196 -10.64 8.47 -2.38
N HIS A 197 -11.29 8.17 -3.52
CA HIS A 197 -12.50 7.33 -3.56
C HIS A 197 -12.23 5.89 -3.09
N LEU A 198 -11.17 5.26 -3.60
CA LEU A 198 -10.81 3.87 -3.23
C LEU A 198 -10.38 3.76 -1.77
N HIS A 199 -9.46 4.63 -1.34
CA HIS A 199 -8.85 4.62 -0.03
C HIS A 199 -9.85 5.01 1.06
N GLY A 200 -10.74 5.97 0.80
CA GLY A 200 -11.68 6.49 1.79
C GLY A 200 -12.59 5.40 2.37
N LEU A 201 -13.30 4.66 1.50
CA LEU A 201 -14.20 3.60 1.96
C LEU A 201 -13.45 2.43 2.62
N VAL A 202 -12.28 2.05 2.07
CA VAL A 202 -11.45 0.99 2.67
C VAL A 202 -10.95 1.40 4.05
N SER A 203 -10.54 2.66 4.24
CA SER A 203 -10.13 3.19 5.53
C SER A 203 -11.28 3.16 6.53
N LEU A 204 -12.46 3.66 6.15
CA LEU A 204 -13.65 3.62 7.01
C LEU A 204 -13.99 2.20 7.45
N GLU A 205 -13.80 1.21 6.58
CA GLU A 205 -14.00 -0.21 6.90
C GLU A 205 -12.92 -0.75 7.85
N VAL A 206 -11.64 -0.54 7.54
CA VAL A 206 -10.50 -1.02 8.33
C VAL A 206 -10.49 -0.42 9.74
N TYR A 207 -10.81 0.87 9.87
CA TYR A 207 -10.92 1.55 11.16
C TYR A 207 -12.26 1.29 11.89
N GLY A 208 -13.17 0.54 11.26
CA GLY A 208 -14.41 0.08 11.89
C GLY A 208 -15.55 1.09 11.91
N HIS A 209 -15.39 2.24 11.24
CA HIS A 209 -16.41 3.29 11.14
C HIS A 209 -17.67 2.86 10.39
N LEU A 210 -17.61 1.80 9.55
CA LEU A 210 -18.77 1.30 8.83
C LEU A 210 -19.62 0.26 9.61
N ARG A 211 -19.10 -0.31 10.71
CA ARG A 211 -19.73 -1.46 11.42
C ARG A 211 -21.16 -1.18 11.89
N ASN A 212 -21.42 0.04 12.33
CA ASN A 212 -22.75 0.47 12.82
C ASN A 212 -23.57 1.19 11.75
N GLN A 213 -23.01 1.42 10.57
CA GLN A 213 -23.64 2.18 9.49
C GLN A 213 -24.23 1.27 8.41
N THR A 214 -23.65 0.09 8.19
CA THR A 214 -24.11 -0.85 7.17
C THR A 214 -23.79 -2.30 7.50
N ALA A 215 -24.69 -3.21 7.15
CA ALA A 215 -24.45 -4.65 7.18
C ALA A 215 -23.71 -5.16 5.91
N SER A 216 -23.39 -4.29 4.95
CA SER A 216 -22.76 -4.68 3.68
C SER A 216 -21.75 -3.63 3.17
N PRO A 217 -20.62 -3.40 3.87
CA PRO A 217 -19.55 -2.51 3.41
C PRO A 217 -19.08 -2.83 1.97
N ARG A 218 -19.01 -4.12 1.61
CA ARG A 218 -18.66 -4.55 0.26
C ARG A 218 -19.62 -4.02 -0.82
N LYS A 219 -20.93 -3.96 -0.54
CA LYS A 219 -21.90 -3.45 -1.52
C LYS A 219 -21.69 -1.95 -1.75
N LEU A 220 -21.44 -1.19 -0.69
CA LEU A 220 -21.10 0.24 -0.80
C LEU A 220 -19.84 0.45 -1.64
N PHE A 221 -18.79 -0.33 -1.39
CA PHE A 221 -17.55 -0.25 -2.16
C PHE A 221 -17.74 -0.57 -3.64
N LEU A 222 -18.51 -1.63 -3.96
CA LEU A 222 -18.78 -1.99 -5.35
C LEU A 222 -19.64 -0.96 -6.07
N GLU A 223 -20.63 -0.37 -5.39
CA GLU A 223 -21.44 0.71 -5.95
C GLU A 223 -20.58 1.95 -6.22
N GLU A 224 -19.69 2.32 -5.30
CA GLU A 224 -18.75 3.44 -5.51
C GLU A 224 -17.86 3.22 -6.74
N LEU A 225 -17.35 2.00 -6.93
CA LEU A 225 -16.57 1.65 -8.13
C LEU A 225 -17.40 1.79 -9.41
N ASP A 226 -18.63 1.29 -9.39
CA ASP A 226 -19.51 1.38 -10.54
C ASP A 226 -19.85 2.83 -10.89
N GLN A 227 -20.13 3.67 -9.88
CA GLN A 227 -20.37 5.10 -10.08
C GLN A 227 -19.13 5.82 -10.59
N LEU A 228 -17.94 5.53 -10.05
CA LEU A 228 -16.68 6.09 -10.54
C LEU A 228 -16.46 5.76 -12.02
N ILE A 229 -16.63 4.49 -12.41
CA ILE A 229 -16.46 4.04 -13.80
C ILE A 229 -17.47 4.71 -14.74
N LYS A 230 -18.74 4.84 -14.31
CA LYS A 230 -19.80 5.53 -15.06
C LYS A 230 -19.46 7.00 -15.28
N VAL A 231 -19.03 7.70 -14.23
CA VAL A 231 -18.65 9.13 -14.32
C VAL A 231 -17.48 9.33 -15.27
N LEU A 232 -16.49 8.43 -15.26
CA LEU A 232 -15.34 8.49 -16.16
C LEU A 232 -15.68 8.16 -17.62
N GLY A 233 -16.92 7.74 -17.92
CA GLY A 233 -17.37 7.41 -19.27
C GLY A 233 -16.70 6.16 -19.86
N ILE A 234 -16.17 5.28 -19.00
CA ILE A 234 -15.47 4.07 -19.44
C ILE A 234 -16.51 2.99 -19.80
N PRO A 235 -16.49 2.46 -21.03
CA PRO A 235 -17.38 1.37 -21.41
C PRO A 235 -16.99 0.10 -20.65
N ARG A 236 -17.98 -0.63 -20.15
CA ARG A 236 -17.79 -1.97 -19.61
C ARG A 236 -17.72 -2.98 -20.77
N GLY A 237 -16.77 -3.91 -20.75
CA GLY A 237 -16.77 -5.07 -21.64
C GLY A 237 -18.10 -5.83 -21.52
N ARG A 238 -18.65 -6.26 -22.66
CA ARG A 238 -19.81 -7.17 -22.69
C ARG A 238 -19.39 -8.59 -22.38
#